data_AF-A9JXG0-F1
#
_entry.id   AF-A9JXG0-F1
#
_cell.length_a   1.000
_cell.length_b   1.000
_cell.length_c   1.000
_cell.angle_alpha   90.00
_cell.angle_beta   90.00
_cell.angle_gamma   90.00
#
_symmetry.space_group_name_H-M   'P 1'
#
loop_
_entity.id
_entity.type
_entity.pdbx_description
1 polymer ?
#
loop_
_entity_poly.entity_id
_entity_poly.type
_entity_poly.pdbx_seq_one_letter_code
_entity_poly.pdbx_strand_id
1 'polypeptide(L)'
;MGAPKVEGLTPEQLDFFNENGYLLIPDALSQDTVKELLEDTNKMLNDFSLEDHPMTKFSTGGDDGADHVGDEYFLDSGDKVRFFFEEGTHSFL
;
A
#
# COMPACT_ATOMS: atom_id res chain seq x y z
N MET A 1 24.17 -2.03 19.47
CA MET A 1 23.45 -2.43 20.69
C MET A 1 21.97 -2.34 20.36
N GLY A 2 21.27 -3.47 20.21
CA GLY A 2 19.83 -3.46 19.95
C GLY A 2 19.09 -3.01 21.21
N ALA A 3 18.13 -2.11 21.07
CA ALA A 3 17.27 -1.68 22.17
C ALA A 3 16.59 -2.92 22.81
N PRO A 4 16.35 -2.91 24.13
CA PRO A 4 15.68 -4.02 24.79
C PRO A 4 14.29 -4.21 24.17
N LYS A 5 13.94 -5.47 23.89
CA LYS A 5 12.63 -5.84 23.36
C LYS A 5 11.59 -5.66 24.47
N VAL A 6 11.01 -4.46 24.55
CA VAL A 6 9.86 -4.19 25.42
C VAL A 6 8.67 -4.94 24.81
N GLU A 7 8.01 -5.80 25.59
CA GLU A 7 6.81 -6.47 25.10
C GLU A 7 5.65 -5.47 25.08
N GLY A 8 5.43 -4.84 23.92
CA GLY A 8 4.33 -3.89 23.69
C GLY A 8 4.76 -2.43 23.67
N LEU A 9 3.76 -1.54 23.53
CA LEU A 9 3.94 -0.09 23.49
C LEU A 9 4.17 0.45 24.91
N THR A 10 5.05 1.44 25.06
CA THR A 10 5.19 2.15 26.34
C THR A 10 3.96 3.02 26.62
N PRO A 11 3.70 3.40 27.88
CA PRO A 11 2.61 4.34 28.20
C PRO A 11 2.69 5.63 27.39
N GLU A 12 3.88 6.18 27.18
CA GLU A 12 4.08 7.42 26.41
C GLU A 12 3.75 7.22 24.92
N GLN A 13 4.09 6.06 24.35
CA GLN A 13 3.72 5.72 22.98
C GLN A 13 2.21 5.54 22.82
N LEU A 14 1.55 4.96 23.84
CA LEU A 14 0.10 4.81 23.86
C LEU A 14 -0.61 6.17 23.97
N ASP A 15 -0.13 7.04 24.86
CA ASP A 15 -0.65 8.40 25.02
C ASP A 15 -0.48 9.19 23.72
N PHE A 16 0.70 9.12 23.09
CA PHE A 16 0.94 9.75 21.79
C PHE A 16 -0.03 9.24 20.72
N PHE A 17 -0.23 7.92 20.62
CA PHE A 17 -1.16 7.34 19.66
C PHE A 17 -2.60 7.80 19.89
N ASN A 18 -3.06 7.83 21.14
CA ASN A 18 -4.41 8.27 21.49
C ASN A 18 -4.64 9.76 21.18
N GLU A 19 -3.62 10.60 21.35
CA GLU A 19 -3.70 12.03 21.06
C GLU A 19 -3.59 12.33 19.55
N ASN A 20 -2.73 11.62 18.82
CA ASN A 20 -2.34 11.99 17.45
C ASN A 20 -2.91 11.07 16.36
N GLY A 21 -3.43 9.88 16.71
CA GLY A 21 -3.98 8.91 15.75
C GLY A 21 -2.94 8.12 14.95
N TYR A 22 -1.64 8.28 15.25
CA TYR A 22 -0.54 7.52 14.63
C TYR A 22 0.61 7.35 15.62
N LEU A 23 1.58 6.48 15.28
CA LEU A 23 2.78 6.26 16.08
C LEU A 23 3.97 5.94 15.16
N LEU A 24 5.14 6.49 15.48
CA LEU A 24 6.40 6.12 14.83
C LEU A 24 7.11 5.03 15.64
N ILE A 25 7.36 3.88 15.01
CA ILE A 25 8.11 2.77 15.60
C ILE A 25 9.42 2.62 14.81
N PRO A 26 10.55 3.12 15.33
CA PRO A 26 11.85 2.93 14.69
C PRO A 26 12.20 1.45 14.59
N ASP A 27 12.83 1.05 13.48
CA ASP A 27 13.33 -0.31 13.25
C ASP A 27 12.27 -1.40 13.49
N ALA A 28 10.99 -1.09 13.20
CA ALA A 28 9.87 -2.03 13.42
C ALA A 28 10.03 -3.34 12.64
N LEU A 29 10.67 -3.29 11.48
CA LEU A 29 11.04 -4.44 10.67
C LEU A 29 12.57 -4.53 10.56
N SER A 30 13.07 -5.77 10.51
CA SER A 30 14.49 -5.99 10.23
C SER A 30 14.83 -5.59 8.80
N GLN A 31 16.09 -5.22 8.55
CA GLN A 31 16.55 -4.89 7.19
C GLN A 31 16.39 -6.07 6.22
N ASP A 32 16.55 -7.31 6.70
CA ASP A 32 16.34 -8.51 5.89
C ASP A 32 14.86 -8.66 5.50
N THR A 33 13.94 -8.47 6.44
CA THR A 33 12.49 -8.47 6.15
C THR A 33 12.11 -7.39 5.16
N VAL A 34 12.64 -6.17 5.30
CA VAL A 34 12.40 -5.07 4.35
C VAL A 34 12.89 -5.45 2.95
N LYS A 35 14.06 -6.09 2.85
CA LYS A 35 14.63 -6.56 1.60
C LYS A 35 13.77 -7.64 0.94
N GLU A 36 13.31 -8.63 1.71
CA GLU A 36 12.42 -9.69 1.21
C GLU A 36 11.11 -9.12 0.66
N LEU A 37 10.45 -8.20 1.38
CA LEU A 37 9.23 -7.53 0.93
C LEU A 37 9.45 -6.76 -0.39
N LEU A 38 10.62 -6.11 -0.53
CA LEU A 38 10.97 -5.39 -1.76
C LEU A 38 11.21 -6.36 -2.93
N GLU A 39 11.93 -7.46 -2.70
CA GLU A 39 12.17 -8.48 -3.72
C GLU A 39 10.85 -9.11 -4.21
N ASP A 40 9.96 -9.46 -3.29
CA ASP A 40 8.63 -10.00 -3.61
C ASP A 40 7.78 -9.00 -4.41
N THR A 41 7.79 -7.72 -4.01
CA THR A 41 7.08 -6.66 -4.75
C THR A 41 7.62 -6.51 -6.17
N ASN A 42 8.95 -6.53 -6.35
CA ASN A 42 9.55 -6.48 -7.69
C ASN A 42 9.18 -7.71 -8.54
N LYS A 43 9.15 -8.90 -7.94
CA LYS A 43 8.71 -10.10 -8.63
C LYS A 43 7.26 -9.99 -9.09
N MET A 44 6.35 -9.54 -8.21
CA MET A 44 4.94 -9.33 -8.56
C MET A 44 4.79 -8.35 -9.72
N LEU A 45 5.57 -7.26 -9.76
CA LEU A 45 5.55 -6.29 -10.85
C LEU A 45 6.08 -6.87 -12.17
N ASN A 46 7.13 -7.68 -12.13
CA ASN A 46 7.72 -8.30 -13.33
C ASN A 46 6.85 -9.42 -13.91
N ASP A 47 6.15 -10.15 -13.05
CA ASP A 47 5.27 -11.26 -13.44
C ASP A 47 3.84 -10.76 -13.80
N PHE A 48 3.54 -9.49 -13.54
CA PHE A 48 2.24 -8.90 -13.80
C PHE A 48 2.02 -8.59 -15.29
N SER A 49 0.95 -9.15 -15.85
CA SER A 49 0.52 -8.89 -17.23
C SER A 49 -0.48 -7.75 -17.29
N LEU A 50 -0.31 -6.86 -18.27
CA LEU A 50 -1.26 -5.78 -18.59
C LEU A 50 -2.41 -6.24 -19.48
N GLU A 51 -2.37 -7.46 -20.04
CA GLU A 51 -3.32 -7.91 -21.06
C GLU A 51 -4.79 -7.89 -20.59
N ASP A 52 -5.03 -8.26 -19.33
CA ASP A 52 -6.36 -8.25 -18.71
C ASP A 52 -6.55 -7.07 -17.72
N HIS A 53 -5.58 -6.15 -17.64
CA HIS A 53 -5.64 -5.04 -16.70
C HIS A 53 -6.45 -3.88 -17.30
N PRO A 54 -7.50 -3.38 -16.62
CA PRO A 54 -8.40 -2.39 -17.20
C PRO A 54 -7.81 -0.97 -17.29
N MET A 55 -6.49 -0.83 -17.06
CA MET A 55 -5.76 0.45 -17.00
C MET A 55 -6.44 1.49 -16.10
N THR A 56 -7.09 1.01 -15.04
CA THR A 56 -7.94 1.83 -14.18
C THR A 56 -7.10 2.72 -13.31
N LYS A 57 -7.46 4.00 -13.30
CA LYS A 57 -6.92 4.99 -12.39
C LYS A 57 -7.57 4.80 -11.03
N PHE A 58 -6.78 4.87 -9.97
CA PHE A 58 -7.36 4.99 -8.64
C PHE A 58 -7.96 6.39 -8.51
N SER A 59 -9.29 6.48 -8.42
CA SER A 59 -10.01 7.71 -8.10
C SER A 59 -10.85 7.47 -6.86
N THR A 60 -10.73 8.37 -5.87
CA THR A 60 -11.55 8.31 -4.65
C THR A 60 -12.91 8.95 -4.90
N GLY A 61 -13.67 8.39 -5.84
CA GLY A 61 -15.00 8.88 -6.23
C GLY A 61 -14.96 10.18 -7.06
N GLY A 62 -15.15 10.06 -8.37
CA GLY A 62 -15.42 11.22 -9.23
C GLY A 62 -16.90 11.62 -9.15
N ASP A 63 -17.17 12.94 -9.17
CA ASP A 63 -18.51 13.58 -9.08
C ASP A 63 -19.52 13.12 -10.17
N ASP A 64 -19.07 12.37 -11.19
CA ASP A 64 -19.82 12.23 -12.44
C ASP A 64 -20.31 10.80 -12.72
N GLY A 65 -20.00 9.82 -11.86
CA GLY A 65 -20.54 8.45 -11.94
C GLY A 65 -20.28 7.69 -13.25
N ALA A 66 -19.31 8.12 -14.07
CA ALA A 66 -19.06 7.59 -15.42
C ALA A 66 -17.90 6.58 -15.53
N ASP A 67 -17.29 6.15 -14.42
CA ASP A 67 -16.08 5.31 -14.38
C ASP A 67 -16.32 3.88 -13.83
N HIS A 68 -17.41 3.23 -14.24
CA HIS A 68 -17.85 1.95 -13.65
C HIS A 68 -16.84 0.77 -13.72
N VAL A 69 -15.89 0.77 -14.67
CA VAL A 69 -14.88 -0.32 -14.77
C VAL A 69 -13.73 -0.12 -13.76
N GLY A 70 -13.38 1.13 -13.44
CA GLY A 70 -12.42 1.46 -12.39
C GLY A 70 -12.94 1.14 -11.00
N ASP A 71 -14.23 1.43 -10.79
CA ASP A 71 -14.90 1.17 -9.53
C ASP A 71 -15.02 -0.33 -9.25
N GLU A 72 -15.43 -1.17 -10.22
CA GLU A 72 -15.53 -2.62 -10.00
C GLU A 72 -14.13 -3.24 -9.79
N TYR A 73 -13.13 -2.81 -10.56
CA TYR A 73 -11.76 -3.31 -10.38
C TYR A 73 -11.21 -2.97 -8.99
N PHE A 74 -11.52 -1.78 -8.47
CA PHE A 74 -11.14 -1.37 -7.12
C PHE A 74 -11.97 -2.06 -6.03
N LEU A 75 -13.29 -2.07 -6.13
CA LEU A 75 -14.19 -2.60 -5.10
C LEU A 75 -13.99 -4.10 -4.87
N ASP A 76 -13.71 -4.85 -5.94
CA ASP A 76 -13.44 -6.29 -5.86
C ASP A 76 -11.95 -6.61 -5.62
N SER A 77 -11.14 -5.63 -5.20
CA SER A 77 -9.73 -5.81 -4.86
C SER A 77 -9.49 -6.21 -3.41
N GLY A 78 -10.51 -6.19 -2.54
CA GLY A 78 -10.34 -6.39 -1.09
C GLY A 78 -9.73 -7.74 -0.69
N ASP A 79 -9.81 -8.76 -1.55
CA ASP A 79 -9.27 -10.11 -1.37
C ASP A 79 -8.17 -10.47 -2.40
N LYS A 80 -7.70 -9.51 -3.20
CA LYS A 80 -6.76 -9.74 -4.31
C LYS A 80 -5.59 -8.75 -4.27
N VAL A 81 -4.45 -9.15 -4.84
CA VAL A 81 -3.38 -8.22 -5.17
C VAL A 81 -3.72 -7.60 -6.53
N ARG A 82 -4.07 -6.30 -6.54
CA ARG A 82 -4.36 -5.53 -7.76
C ARG A 82 -3.40 -4.35 -7.88
N PHE A 83 -3.15 -3.92 -9.11
CA PHE A 83 -2.22 -2.85 -9.42
C PHE A 83 -2.99 -1.57 -9.75
N PHE A 84 -2.56 -0.44 -9.21
CA PHE A 84 -3.21 0.85 -9.44
C PHE A 84 -2.17 1.83 -9.98
N PHE A 85 -2.50 2.51 -11.07
CA PHE A 85 -1.61 3.47 -11.71
C PHE A 85 -1.88 4.90 -11.21
N GLU A 86 -0.83 5.72 -11.20
CA GLU A 86 -0.92 7.13 -10.81
C GLU A 86 -1.77 7.94 -11.82
N GLU A 87 -2.39 9.00 -11.31
CA GLU A 87 -3.13 9.94 -12.14
C GLU A 87 -2.15 10.79 -12.98
N GLY A 88 -2.25 10.72 -14.31
CA GLY A 88 -1.45 11.54 -15.23
C GLY A 88 -0.23 10.85 -15.88
N THR A 89 0.00 9.57 -15.63
CA THR A 89 1.02 8.78 -16.35
C THR A 89 0.52 8.36 -17.74
N HIS A 90 0.26 9.33 -18.62
CA HIS A 90 -0.13 9.10 -20.02
C HIS A 90 0.88 9.65 -21.05
N SER A 91 2.10 10.00 -20.65
CA SER A 91 3.07 10.59 -21.60
C SER A 91 4.13 9.66 -22.19
N PHE A 92 4.21 8.37 -21.80
CA PHE A 92 5.26 7.48 -22.33
C PHE A 92 4.85 6.01 -22.52
N LEU A 93 3.62 5.74 -22.97
CA LEU A 93 3.29 4.48 -23.65
C LEU A 93 2.76 4.78 -25.05
#